data_AF-A0A9D9D583-F1
#
_entry.id   AF-A0A9D9D583-F1
#
_cell.length_a   1.000
_cell.length_b   1.000
_cell.length_c   1.000
_cell.angle_alpha   90.00
_cell.angle_beta   90.00
_cell.angle_gamma   90.00
#
_symmetry.space_group_name_H-M   'P 1'
#
loop_
_entity.id
_entity.type
_entity.pdbx_description
1 polymer ?
#
loop_
_entity_poly.entity_id
_entity_poly.type
_entity_poly.pdbx_seq_one_letter_code
_entity_poly.pdbx_strand_id
1 'polypeptide(L)'
;VKRFTDYRTYLVFDLLVKKGENAEESSLAKTFVIQSGGETQTPCYISILASFAQLYRTNDPDADTIRLVIFDEAFSKMDGGRIRESIGLLRSFGLQAIISTPTEKIGDIVNNVDTTLVTMHDDKRRRSYIDRYENVKKKIK
;
A
#
# COMPACT_ATOMS: atom_id res chain seq x y z
N VAL A 1 -33.98 1.25 -18.92
CA VAL A 1 -33.27 2.46 -19.38
C VAL A 1 -32.00 2.76 -18.58
N LYS A 2 -32.08 2.85 -17.23
CA LYS A 2 -30.91 3.15 -16.35
C LYS A 2 -29.69 2.21 -16.53
N ARG A 3 -29.94 0.91 -16.74
CA ARG A 3 -28.87 -0.11 -16.90
C ARG A 3 -28.07 0.01 -18.21
N PHE A 4 -28.66 0.59 -19.27
CA PHE A 4 -28.03 0.78 -20.59
C PHE A 4 -27.52 2.21 -20.83
N THR A 5 -27.61 3.06 -19.80
CA THR A 5 -27.14 4.46 -19.84
C THR A 5 -25.98 4.70 -18.87
N ASP A 6 -25.71 3.75 -17.98
CA ASP A 6 -24.59 3.79 -17.06
C ASP A 6 -23.44 2.95 -17.61
N TYR A 7 -22.40 3.61 -18.12
CA TYR A 7 -21.22 2.94 -18.68
C TYR A 7 -20.50 2.01 -17.68
N ARG A 8 -20.73 2.20 -16.37
CA ARG A 8 -20.16 1.34 -15.32
C ARG A 8 -20.75 -0.06 -15.29
N THR A 9 -21.89 -0.30 -15.96
CA THR A 9 -22.49 -1.64 -16.04
C THR A 9 -21.90 -2.49 -17.15
N TYR A 10 -21.03 -1.92 -18.00
CA TYR A 10 -20.52 -2.59 -19.20
C TYR A 10 -19.18 -3.26 -18.97
N LEU A 11 -18.46 -2.88 -17.91
CA LEU A 11 -17.16 -3.44 -17.56
C LEU A 11 -17.24 -4.06 -16.17
N VAL A 12 -16.92 -5.34 -16.09
CA VAL A 12 -16.73 -6.06 -14.83
C VAL A 12 -15.23 -6.27 -14.67
N PHE A 13 -14.65 -5.61 -13.68
CA PHE A 13 -13.26 -5.79 -13.31
C PHE A 13 -13.16 -6.90 -12.26
N ASP A 14 -12.29 -7.87 -12.50
CA ASP A 14 -11.95 -8.91 -11.54
C ASP A 14 -10.44 -9.03 -11.42
N LEU A 15 -9.97 -9.37 -10.22
CA LEU A 15 -8.56 -9.61 -9.94
C LEU A 15 -8.34 -11.11 -9.90
N LEU A 16 -7.49 -11.62 -10.78
CA LEU A 16 -7.14 -13.04 -10.79
C LEU A 16 -5.90 -13.25 -9.91
N VAL A 17 -6.01 -14.16 -8.94
CA VAL A 17 -4.93 -14.54 -8.04
C VAL A 17 -4.39 -15.89 -8.47
N LYS A 18 -3.10 -15.92 -8.82
CA LYS A 18 -2.37 -17.15 -9.18
C LYS A 18 -1.39 -17.52 -8.06
N LYS A 19 -1.52 -18.73 -7.49
CA LYS A 19 -0.68 -19.20 -6.36
C LYS A 19 0.47 -20.11 -6.82
N GLY A 20 1.49 -19.53 -7.46
CA GLY A 20 2.65 -20.28 -7.99
C GLY A 20 2.54 -20.57 -9.49
N GLU A 21 3.61 -21.10 -10.10
CA GLU A 21 3.74 -21.16 -11.56
C GLU A 21 2.69 -22.05 -12.25
N ASN A 22 2.30 -23.16 -11.60
CA ASN A 22 1.33 -24.13 -12.11
C ASN A 22 -0.03 -24.11 -11.39
N ALA A 23 -0.34 -23.08 -10.61
CA ALA A 23 -1.60 -23.02 -9.88
C ALA A 23 -2.76 -22.50 -10.73
N GLU A 24 -3.96 -23.01 -10.43
CA GLU A 24 -5.22 -22.51 -10.98
C GLU A 24 -5.42 -21.03 -10.62
N GLU A 25 -5.85 -20.26 -11.62
CA GLU A 25 -6.23 -18.86 -11.43
C GLU A 25 -7.55 -18.81 -10.65
N SER A 26 -7.52 -18.13 -9.52
CA SER A 26 -8.70 -17.95 -8.66
C SER A 26 -9.18 -16.50 -8.73
N SER A 27 -10.46 -16.32 -9.00
CA SER A 27 -11.10 -15.00 -8.97
C SER A 27 -11.09 -14.46 -7.54
N LEU A 28 -10.51 -13.28 -7.36
CA LEU A 28 -10.51 -12.59 -6.09
C LEU A 28 -11.93 -12.35 -5.62
N ALA A 29 -12.86 -11.94 -6.48
CA ALA A 29 -14.25 -11.69 -6.09
C ALA A 29 -14.92 -12.93 -5.46
N LYS A 30 -14.54 -14.13 -5.88
CA LYS A 30 -15.03 -15.40 -5.30
C LYS A 30 -14.33 -15.74 -3.98
N THR A 31 -13.05 -15.43 -3.86
CA THR A 31 -12.22 -15.78 -2.69
C THR A 31 -12.30 -14.73 -1.57
N PHE A 32 -12.71 -13.50 -1.88
CA PHE A 32 -12.84 -12.36 -0.96
C PHE A 32 -13.80 -12.64 0.21
N VAL A 33 -14.77 -13.54 0.00
CA VAL A 33 -15.76 -13.94 1.03
C VAL A 33 -15.18 -14.95 2.03
N ILE A 34 -14.09 -15.64 1.67
CA ILE A 34 -13.58 -16.83 2.39
C ILE A 34 -12.27 -16.53 3.14
N GLN A 35 -11.52 -15.51 2.73
CA GLN A 35 -10.18 -15.24 3.25
C GLN A 35 -10.15 -14.31 4.47
N SER A 36 -9.15 -14.49 5.34
CA SER A 36 -8.99 -13.71 6.57
C SER A 36 -8.67 -12.23 6.26
N GLY A 37 -8.91 -11.35 7.23
CA GLY A 37 -8.78 -9.89 7.06
C GLY A 37 -7.41 -9.40 6.56
N GLY A 38 -6.32 -10.16 6.75
CA GLY A 38 -4.98 -9.82 6.24
C GLY A 38 -4.71 -10.27 4.80
N GLU A 39 -5.30 -11.38 4.36
CA GLU A 39 -5.23 -11.83 2.96
C GLU A 39 -6.14 -11.01 2.05
N THR A 40 -7.22 -10.47 2.61
CA THR A 40 -8.22 -9.65 1.92
C THR A 40 -7.73 -8.22 1.61
N GLN A 41 -6.74 -7.70 2.37
CA GLN A 41 -6.27 -6.32 2.21
C GLN A 41 -5.25 -6.12 1.08
N THR A 42 -4.36 -7.10 0.83
CA THR A 42 -3.33 -6.96 -0.23
C THR A 42 -3.95 -6.69 -1.61
N PRO A 43 -5.01 -7.41 -2.01
CA PRO A 43 -5.68 -7.14 -3.28
C PRO A 43 -6.38 -5.78 -3.32
N CYS A 44 -6.89 -5.29 -2.19
CA CYS A 44 -7.45 -3.93 -2.10
C CYS A 44 -6.37 -2.87 -2.33
N TYR A 45 -5.18 -3.01 -1.74
CA TYR A 45 -4.08 -2.08 -2.00
C TYR A 45 -3.67 -2.11 -3.48
N ILE A 46 -3.58 -3.30 -4.09
CA ILE A 46 -3.27 -3.41 -5.53
C ILE A 46 -4.32 -2.66 -6.38
N SER A 47 -5.61 -2.86 -6.12
CA SER A 47 -6.68 -2.13 -6.82
C SER A 47 -6.57 -0.62 -6.66
N ILE A 48 -6.32 -0.15 -5.44
CA ILE A 48 -6.21 1.27 -5.13
C ILE A 48 -5.00 1.88 -5.84
N LEU A 49 -3.85 1.20 -5.77
CA LEU A 49 -2.62 1.63 -6.43
C LEU A 49 -2.77 1.67 -7.95
N ALA A 50 -3.37 0.64 -8.55
CA ALA A 50 -3.67 0.63 -9.98
C ALA A 50 -4.62 1.76 -10.39
N SER A 51 -5.61 2.07 -9.54
CA SER A 51 -6.53 3.20 -9.76
C SER A 51 -5.78 4.54 -9.73
N PHE A 52 -4.86 4.73 -8.78
CA PHE A 52 -4.00 5.93 -8.73
C PHE A 52 -3.06 6.00 -9.93
N ALA A 53 -2.45 4.88 -10.33
CA ALA A 53 -1.59 4.81 -11.50
C ALA A 53 -2.34 5.24 -12.77
N GLN A 54 -3.57 4.77 -12.94
CA GLN A 54 -4.43 5.19 -14.05
C GLN A 54 -4.82 6.67 -13.95
N LEU A 55 -5.25 7.13 -12.77
CA LEU A 55 -5.70 8.51 -12.55
C LEU A 55 -4.58 9.52 -12.80
N TYR A 56 -3.37 9.22 -12.34
CA TYR A 56 -2.20 10.06 -12.56
C TYR A 56 -1.51 9.83 -13.91
N ARG A 57 -2.06 8.95 -14.75
CA ARG A 57 -1.53 8.55 -16.06
C ARG A 57 -0.05 8.18 -15.95
N THR A 58 0.28 7.30 -15.02
CA THR A 58 1.69 7.09 -14.64
C THR A 58 2.55 6.53 -15.77
N ASN A 59 1.92 5.82 -16.71
CA ASN A 59 2.54 5.25 -17.90
C ASN A 59 2.65 6.24 -19.07
N ASP A 60 2.16 7.46 -18.91
CA ASP A 60 2.25 8.51 -19.90
C ASP A 60 3.48 9.39 -19.61
N PRO A 61 4.49 9.43 -20.50
CA PRO A 61 5.69 10.23 -20.32
C PRO A 61 5.42 11.74 -20.28
N ASP A 62 4.34 12.19 -20.91
CA ASP A 62 3.99 13.61 -21.03
C ASP A 62 3.09 14.09 -19.87
N ALA A 63 2.67 13.17 -18.99
CA ALA A 63 1.82 13.49 -17.85
C ALA A 63 2.63 14.07 -16.67
N ASP A 64 2.59 15.38 -16.53
CA ASP A 64 3.08 16.12 -15.36
C ASP A 64 2.03 16.11 -14.24
N THR A 65 2.17 15.16 -13.31
CA THR A 65 1.23 14.97 -12.19
C THR A 65 1.99 14.81 -10.87
N ILE A 66 1.38 15.24 -9.77
CA ILE A 66 2.00 15.18 -8.43
C ILE A 66 2.25 13.75 -7.95
N ARG A 67 1.44 12.78 -8.41
CA ARG A 67 1.56 11.34 -8.07
C ARG A 67 1.57 11.06 -6.56
N LEU A 68 0.91 11.91 -5.77
CA LEU A 68 0.86 11.81 -4.31
C LEU A 68 -0.24 10.84 -3.86
N VAL A 69 0.10 9.96 -2.92
CA VAL A 69 -0.80 9.01 -2.27
C VAL A 69 -0.60 9.10 -0.77
N ILE A 70 -1.71 9.18 -0.02
CA ILE A 70 -1.69 9.25 1.45
C ILE A 70 -2.50 8.09 1.99
N PHE A 71 -1.89 7.26 2.84
CA PHE A 71 -2.56 6.16 3.53
C PHE A 71 -2.50 6.34 5.04
N ASP A 72 -3.67 6.34 5.68
CA ASP A 72 -3.77 6.24 7.12
C ASP A 72 -3.88 4.79 7.57
N GLU A 73 -3.30 4.47 8.73
CA GLU A 73 -3.20 3.11 9.29
C GLU A 73 -2.77 2.04 8.25
N ALA A 74 -1.85 2.44 7.38
CA ALA A 74 -1.35 1.61 6.29
C ALA A 74 -0.74 0.34 6.86
N PHE A 75 -0.99 -0.77 6.16
CA PHE A 75 -0.32 -2.05 6.41
C PHE A 75 -0.60 -2.71 7.78
N SER A 76 -1.56 -2.18 8.55
CA SER A 76 -1.86 -2.65 9.92
C SER A 76 -2.16 -4.15 10.01
N LYS A 77 -2.81 -4.75 9.00
CA LYS A 77 -3.16 -6.19 8.98
C LYS A 77 -2.33 -7.03 8.00
N MET A 78 -1.25 -6.47 7.45
CA MET A 78 -0.36 -7.16 6.52
C MET A 78 0.89 -7.69 7.24
N ASP A 79 1.41 -8.84 6.79
CA ASP A 79 2.72 -9.34 7.22
C ASP A 79 3.85 -8.54 6.55
N GLY A 80 5.02 -8.53 7.18
CA GLY A 80 6.16 -7.74 6.72
C GLY A 80 6.59 -8.02 5.27
N GLY A 81 6.40 -9.25 4.77
CA GLY A 81 6.69 -9.58 3.37
C GLY A 81 5.78 -8.84 2.41
N ARG A 82 4.46 -8.91 2.64
CA ARG A 82 3.46 -8.23 1.81
C ARG A 82 3.57 -6.70 1.86
N ILE A 83 4.01 -6.16 2.99
CA ILE A 83 4.28 -4.72 3.16
C ILE A 83 5.39 -4.28 2.21
N ARG A 84 6.51 -5.01 2.19
CA ARG A 84 7.65 -4.70 1.31
C ARG A 84 7.25 -4.70 -0.16
N GLU A 85 6.53 -5.75 -0.59
CA GLU A 85 6.04 -5.83 -1.97
C GLU A 85 5.11 -4.67 -2.33
N SER A 86 4.23 -4.27 -1.40
CA SER A 86 3.30 -3.16 -1.62
C SER A 86 4.02 -1.81 -1.74
N ILE A 87 5.06 -1.58 -0.93
CA ILE A 87 5.92 -0.40 -1.06
C ILE A 87 6.73 -0.46 -2.37
N GLY A 88 7.18 -1.65 -2.77
CA GLY A 88 7.83 -1.86 -4.07
C GLY A 88 6.93 -1.47 -5.25
N LEU A 89 5.65 -1.86 -5.20
CA LEU A 89 4.65 -1.47 -6.20
C LEU A 89 4.38 0.04 -6.24
N LEU A 90 4.31 0.71 -5.09
CA LEU A 90 4.21 2.17 -5.02
C LEU A 90 5.35 2.85 -5.78
N ARG A 91 6.58 2.36 -5.57
CA ARG A 91 7.77 2.87 -6.25
C ARG A 91 7.77 2.57 -7.74
N SER A 92 7.35 1.37 -8.15
CA SER A 92 7.32 1.00 -9.58
C SER A 92 6.32 1.83 -10.38
N PHE A 93 5.22 2.26 -9.78
CA PHE A 93 4.28 3.21 -10.38
C PHE A 93 4.73 4.68 -10.31
N GLY A 94 5.88 4.98 -9.69
CA GLY A 94 6.37 6.34 -9.51
C GLY A 94 5.47 7.18 -8.61
N LEU A 95 4.79 6.55 -7.65
CA LEU A 95 3.92 7.22 -6.70
C LEU A 95 4.71 7.69 -5.48
N GLN A 96 4.45 8.92 -5.04
CA GLN A 96 4.97 9.50 -3.81
C GLN A 96 4.01 9.16 -2.67
N ALA A 97 4.45 8.32 -1.73
CA ALA A 97 3.59 7.82 -0.65
C ALA A 97 3.90 8.50 0.69
N ILE A 98 2.86 8.99 1.36
CA ILE A 98 2.88 9.32 2.79
C ILE A 98 2.06 8.27 3.52
N ILE A 99 2.70 7.52 4.41
CA ILE A 99 2.08 6.42 5.14
C ILE A 99 2.13 6.67 6.64
N SER A 100 0.97 6.58 7.28
CA SER A 100 0.85 6.48 8.74
C SER A 100 0.74 5.00 9.09
N THR A 101 1.57 4.53 10.03
CA THR A 101 1.58 3.11 10.42
C THR A 101 1.81 2.97 11.93
N PRO A 102 1.28 1.92 12.59
CA PRO A 102 1.59 1.64 13.98
C PRO A 102 3.09 1.37 14.20
N THR A 103 3.60 1.74 15.37
CA THR A 103 5.02 1.62 15.75
C THR A 103 5.55 0.19 15.61
N GLU A 104 4.69 -0.81 15.82
CA GLU A 104 5.02 -2.23 15.71
C GLU A 104 5.50 -2.65 14.31
N LYS A 105 5.10 -1.92 13.26
CA LYS A 105 5.43 -2.22 11.85
C LYS A 105 6.66 -1.48 11.34
N ILE A 106 7.27 -0.61 12.15
CA ILE A 106 8.43 0.19 11.74
C ILE A 106 9.57 -0.69 11.22
N GLY A 107 9.84 -1.83 11.87
CA GLY A 107 10.94 -2.73 11.48
C GLY A 107 10.80 -3.28 10.05
N ASP A 108 9.58 -3.51 9.58
CA ASP A 108 9.30 -4.02 8.23
C ASP A 108 9.36 -2.91 7.17
N ILE A 109 9.01 -1.68 7.56
CA ILE A 109 8.82 -0.54 6.65
C ILE A 109 10.11 0.26 6.47
N VAL A 110 10.88 0.47 7.54
CA VAL A 110 11.98 1.44 7.60
C VAL A 110 13.05 1.26 6.54
N ASN A 111 13.31 0.02 6.12
CA ASN A 111 14.31 -0.28 5.10
C ASN A 111 13.82 -0.05 3.66
N ASN A 112 12.52 0.20 3.46
CA ASN A 112 11.89 0.30 2.15
C ASN A 112 11.40 1.73 1.84
N VAL A 113 11.47 2.64 2.82
CA VAL A 113 11.02 4.04 2.70
C VAL A 113 12.20 5.01 2.80
N ASP A 114 12.05 6.19 2.20
CA ASP A 114 13.14 7.18 2.14
C ASP A 114 13.29 7.99 3.43
N THR A 115 12.18 8.20 4.15
CA THR A 115 12.16 8.95 5.41
C THR A 115 11.13 8.34 6.35
N THR A 116 11.54 8.13 7.59
CA THR A 116 10.66 7.67 8.67
C THR A 116 10.66 8.72 9.77
N LEU A 117 9.47 9.19 10.11
CA LEU A 117 9.22 10.12 11.21
C LEU A 117 8.49 9.35 12.31
N VAL A 118 8.94 9.53 13.56
CA VAL A 118 8.35 8.89 14.73
C VAL A 118 7.73 9.95 15.61
N THR A 119 6.44 9.79 15.88
CA THR A 119 5.72 10.66 16.81
C THR A 119 5.88 10.11 18.23
N MET A 120 6.39 10.93 19.12
CA MET A 120 6.59 10.59 20.54
C MET A 120 5.72 11.47 21.42
N HIS A 121 5.16 10.87 22.48
CA HIS A 121 4.46 11.59 23.53
C HIS A 121 5.25 11.50 24.83
N ASP A 122 5.62 12.64 25.41
CA ASP A 122 6.29 12.73 26.71
C ASP A 122 5.23 13.09 27.77
N ASP A 123 4.77 12.07 28.50
CA ASP A 123 3.76 12.21 29.56
C ASP A 123 4.20 13.20 30.64
N LYS A 124 5.50 13.22 30.98
CA LYS A 124 6.03 14.06 32.07
C LYS A 124 6.02 15.53 31.68
N ARG A 125 6.36 15.83 30.43
CA ARG A 125 6.38 17.21 29.89
C ARG A 125 5.08 17.60 29.17
N ARG A 126 4.07 16.70 29.15
CA ARG A 126 2.78 16.86 28.47
C ARG A 126 2.91 17.42 27.05
N ARG A 127 3.88 16.90 26.29
CA ARG A 127 4.17 17.39 24.94
C ARG A 127 4.36 16.23 23.98
N SER A 128 3.85 16.40 22.76
CA SER A 128 4.14 15.51 21.64
C SER A 128 5.17 16.17 20.73
N TYR A 129 6.08 15.39 20.19
CA TYR A 129 7.08 15.85 19.23
C TYR A 129 7.33 14.78 18.17
N ILE A 130 7.86 15.21 17.04
CA ILE A 130 8.24 14.33 15.93
C ILE A 130 9.76 14.30 15.89
N ASP A 131 10.32 13.10 15.77
CA ASP A 131 11.75 12.90 15.56
C ASP A 131 11.99 12.04 14.32
N ARG A 132 13.16 12.21 13.68
CA ARG A 132 13.53 11.40 12.53
C ARG A 132 14.10 10.07 13.03
N TYR A 133 13.59 8.95 12.52
CA TYR A 133 14.17 7.66 12.83
C TYR A 133 15.52 7.52 12.13
N GLU A 134 16.58 7.28 12.90
CA GLU A 134 17.91 6.96 12.40
C GLU A 134 18.27 5.51 12.77
N ASN A 135 18.55 4.70 11.75
CA ASN A 135 18.93 3.30 11.96
C ASN A 135 20.42 3.28 12.37
N VAL A 136 20.68 3.25 13.68
CA VAL A 136 22.05 3.11 14.20
C VAL A 136 22.53 1.70 13.91
N LYS A 137 23.07 1.47 12.70
CA LYS A 137 23.84 0.26 12.42
C LYS A 137 24.94 0.17 13.46
N LYS A 138 24.80 -0.72 14.45
CA LYS A 138 25.90 -1.14 15.32
C LYS A 138 27.04 -1.56 14.39
N LYS A 139 28.08 -0.73 14.30
CA LYS A 139 29.38 -1.15 13.79
C LYS A 139 29.83 -2.29 14.69
N ILE A 140 29.65 -3.53 14.22
CA ILE A 140 30.35 -4.68 14.78
C ILE A 140 31.81 -4.41 14.46
N LYS A 141 32.59 -4.11 15.50
CA LYS A 141 34.05 -4.05 15.45
C LYS A 141 34.60 -5.46 15.28
#